data_AF-A0A357XV60-F1
#
_entry.id   AF-A0A357XV60-F1
#
_cell.length_a   1.000
_cell.length_b   1.000
_cell.length_c   1.000
_cell.angle_alpha   90.00
_cell.angle_beta   90.00
_cell.angle_gamma   90.00
#
_symmetry.space_group_name_H-M   'P 1'
#
loop_
_entity.id
_entity.type
_entity.pdbx_description
1 polymer ?
#
loop_
_entity_poly.entity_id
_entity_poly.type
_entity_poly.pdbx_seq_one_letter_code
_entity_poly.pdbx_strand_id
1 'polypeptide(L)'
;MDPEPFERLLANPEKQIDETVEHPSYNLVCRQSLYSLPEERQFVGIFMNITSQKKNQSQLDTLREQTIIQARELLEQQIRMAETIASALGENAARAESLMEHLMEQAKRE
;
A
#
# COMPACT_ATOMS: atom_id res chain seq x y z
N MET A 1 -27.69 -18.62 5.23
CA MET A 1 -26.68 -19.45 4.55
C MET A 1 -27.19 -19.70 3.15
N ASP A 2 -26.34 -19.48 2.15
CA ASP A 2 -26.67 -19.77 0.76
C ASP A 2 -26.61 -21.28 0.52
N PRO A 3 -27.65 -21.93 -0.02
CA PRO A 3 -27.62 -23.36 -0.30
C PRO A 3 -26.76 -23.74 -1.52
N GLU A 4 -26.43 -22.79 -2.40
CA GLU A 4 -25.75 -23.05 -3.69
C GLU A 4 -24.46 -23.90 -3.56
N PRO A 5 -23.55 -23.67 -2.59
CA PRO A 5 -22.33 -24.48 -2.45
C PRO A 5 -22.62 -25.95 -2.11
N PHE A 6 -23.69 -26.22 -1.35
CA PHE A 6 -24.09 -27.57 -0.98
C PHE A 6 -24.80 -28.30 -2.13
N GLU A 7 -25.58 -27.58 -2.94
CA GLU A 7 -26.17 -28.11 -4.18
C GLU A 7 -25.09 -28.54 -5.18
N ARG A 8 -23.99 -27.79 -5.26
CA ARG A 8 -22.83 -28.15 -6.10
C ARG A 8 -22.11 -29.41 -5.60
N LEU A 9 -22.05 -29.65 -4.29
CA LEU A 9 -21.51 -30.88 -3.73
C LEU A 9 -22.41 -32.09 -3.94
N LEU A 10 -23.73 -31.90 -3.93
CA LEU A 10 -24.70 -32.95 -4.27
C LEU A 10 -24.55 -33.41 -5.74
N ALA A 11 -24.27 -32.48 -6.64
CA ALA A 11 -24.03 -32.79 -8.05
C ALA A 11 -22.67 -33.46 -8.32
N ASN A 12 -21.68 -33.26 -7.45
CA ASN A 12 -20.35 -33.84 -7.60
C ASN A 12 -19.69 -34.17 -6.23
N PRO A 13 -19.95 -35.36 -5.68
CA PRO A 13 -19.58 -35.71 -4.30
C PRO A 13 -18.07 -35.76 -4.02
N GLU A 14 -17.23 -36.05 -5.03
CA GLU A 14 -15.78 -36.11 -4.85
C GLU A 14 -15.10 -34.73 -4.79
N LYS A 15 -15.86 -33.65 -4.99
CA LYS A 15 -15.33 -32.30 -5.06
C LYS A 15 -15.23 -31.69 -3.65
N GLN A 16 -14.08 -31.09 -3.34
CA GLN A 16 -13.92 -30.17 -2.21
C GLN A 16 -14.07 -28.74 -2.72
N ILE A 17 -14.83 -27.92 -2.01
CA ILE A 17 -15.01 -26.49 -2.29
C ILE A 17 -14.27 -25.71 -1.21
N ASP A 18 -13.25 -24.95 -1.60
CA ASP A 18 -12.55 -24.01 -0.73
C ASP A 18 -12.67 -22.60 -1.33
N GLU A 19 -13.40 -21.72 -0.65
CA GLU A 19 -13.64 -20.36 -1.12
C GLU A 19 -13.72 -19.36 0.04
N THR A 20 -13.49 -18.09 -0.27
CA THR A 20 -13.72 -16.99 0.66
C THR A 20 -15.01 -16.29 0.25
N VAL A 21 -16.00 -16.29 1.14
CA VAL A 21 -17.33 -15.74 0.89
C VAL A 21 -17.61 -14.61 1.86
N GLU A 22 -18.15 -13.53 1.32
CA GLU A 22 -18.72 -12.46 2.12
C GLU A 22 -20.18 -12.77 2.40
N HIS A 23 -20.59 -12.60 3.65
CA HIS A 23 -21.97 -12.71 4.09
C HIS A 23 -22.44 -11.32 4.56
N PRO A 24 -22.92 -10.46 3.64
CA PRO A 24 -23.26 -9.06 3.93
C PRO A 24 -24.28 -8.91 5.06
N SER A 25 -25.30 -9.79 5.09
CA SER A 25 -26.35 -9.79 6.13
C SER A 25 -25.83 -10.01 7.55
N TYR A 26 -24.63 -10.57 7.69
CA TYR A 26 -23.98 -10.83 8.97
C TYR A 26 -22.72 -9.98 9.18
N ASN A 27 -22.35 -9.17 8.19
CA ASN A 27 -21.08 -8.41 8.16
C ASN A 27 -19.85 -9.29 8.44
N LEU A 28 -19.81 -10.47 7.81
CA LEU A 28 -18.78 -11.48 8.02
C LEU A 28 -18.11 -11.86 6.70
N VAL A 29 -16.80 -12.06 6.75
CA VAL A 29 -16.03 -12.73 5.69
C VAL A 29 -15.57 -14.05 6.24
N CYS A 30 -15.97 -15.13 5.57
CA CYS A 30 -15.64 -16.49 5.97
C CYS A 30 -14.79 -17.17 4.88
N ARG A 31 -13.73 -17.85 5.29
CA ARG A 31 -13.14 -18.90 4.45
C ARG A 31 -13.90 -20.18 4.75
N GLN A 32 -14.58 -20.71 3.74
CA GLN A 32 -15.39 -21.91 3.86
C GLN A 32 -14.77 -23.06 3.09
N SER A 33 -14.70 -24.21 3.77
CA SER A 33 -14.29 -25.49 3.20
C SER A 33 -15.46 -26.46 3.29
N LEU A 34 -15.94 -26.94 2.15
CA LEU A 34 -17.09 -27.84 2.08
C LEU A 34 -16.70 -29.11 1.32
N TYR A 35 -17.03 -30.26 1.90
CA TYR A 35 -16.79 -31.58 1.30
C TYR A 35 -17.88 -32.57 1.69
N SER A 36 -18.04 -33.62 0.89
CA SER A 36 -18.98 -34.71 1.17
C SER A 36 -18.28 -35.89 1.84
N LEU A 37 -19.02 -36.62 2.68
CA LEU A 37 -18.65 -37.92 3.24
C LEU A 37 -19.66 -38.95 2.71
N PRO A 38 -19.43 -39.54 1.52
CA PRO A 38 -20.41 -40.40 0.85
C PRO A 38 -20.78 -41.64 1.67
N GLU A 39 -19.80 -42.24 2.36
CA GLU A 39 -19.99 -43.43 3.21
C GLU A 39 -20.93 -43.17 4.38
N GLU A 40 -20.89 -41.96 4.94
CA GLU A 40 -21.73 -41.55 6.06
C GLU A 40 -23.02 -40.82 5.62
N ARG A 41 -23.19 -40.60 4.30
CA ARG A 41 -24.26 -39.77 3.71
C ARG A 41 -24.37 -38.38 4.34
N GLN A 42 -23.23 -37.76 4.62
CA GLN A 42 -23.13 -36.45 5.27
C GLN A 42 -22.36 -35.43 4.43
N PHE A 43 -22.58 -34.15 4.72
CA PHE A 43 -21.78 -33.04 4.21
C PHE A 43 -21.16 -32.31 5.38
N VAL A 44 -19.88 -31.95 5.25
CA VAL A 44 -19.16 -31.17 6.25
C VAL A 44 -18.85 -29.81 5.66
N GLY A 45 -19.21 -28.76 6.39
CA GLY A 45 -18.86 -27.38 6.08
C GLY A 45 -18.10 -26.75 7.24
N ILE A 46 -16.86 -26.36 7.01
CA ILE A 46 -16.02 -25.64 7.97
C ILE A 46 -16.03 -24.17 7.57
N PHE A 47 -16.50 -23.30 8.47
CA PHE A 47 -16.56 -21.86 8.26
C PHE A 47 -15.60 -21.16 9.20
N MET A 48 -14.53 -20.59 8.66
CA MET A 48 -13.55 -19.83 9.42
C MET A 48 -13.80 -18.34 9.23
N ASN A 49 -14.21 -17.65 10.29
CA ASN A 49 -14.35 -16.19 10.28
C ASN A 49 -12.97 -15.53 10.14
N ILE A 50 -12.73 -14.86 9.02
CA ILE A 50 -11.48 -14.17 8.70
C ILE A 50 -11.66 -12.64 8.62
N THR A 51 -12.80 -12.12 9.05
CA THR A 51 -13.17 -10.69 8.94
C THR A 51 -12.11 -9.78 9.56
N SER A 52 -11.65 -10.09 10.78
CA SER A 52 -10.64 -9.29 11.48
C SER A 52 -9.28 -9.34 10.78
N GLN A 53 -8.88 -10.52 10.29
CA GLN A 53 -7.63 -10.70 9.55
C GLN A 53 -7.64 -9.91 8.25
N LYS A 54 -8.74 -9.98 7.47
CA LYS A 54 -8.91 -9.20 6.23
C LYS A 54 -8.88 -7.70 6.50
N LYS A 55 -9.59 -7.24 7.55
CA LYS A 55 -9.60 -5.82 7.94
C LYS A 55 -8.20 -5.33 8.34
N ASN A 56 -7.49 -6.08 9.17
CA ASN A 56 -6.14 -5.72 9.60
C ASN A 56 -5.16 -5.68 8.42
N GLN A 57 -5.26 -6.65 7.50
CA GLN A 57 -4.44 -6.68 6.29
C GLN A 57 -4.70 -5.43 5.43
N SER A 58 -5.96 -5.12 5.17
CA SER A 58 -6.34 -3.91 4.41
C SER A 58 -5.83 -2.62 5.08
N GLN A 59 -5.95 -2.50 6.40
CA GLN A 59 -5.42 -1.33 7.12
C GLN A 59 -3.90 -1.21 7.01
N LEU A 60 -3.16 -2.32 7.11
CA LEU A 60 -1.71 -2.32 6.92
C LEU A 60 -1.32 -1.93 5.50
N ASP A 61 -2.06 -2.39 4.49
CA ASP A 61 -1.79 -2.05 3.10
C ASP A 61 -2.06 -0.57 2.83
N THR A 62 -3.15 0.00 3.37
CA THR A 62 -3.40 1.44 3.32
C THR A 62 -2.29 2.25 4.00
N LEU A 63 -1.83 1.83 5.19
CA LEU A 63 -0.74 2.51 5.89
C LEU A 63 0.56 2.48 5.08
N ARG A 64 0.87 1.35 4.43
CA ARG A 64 2.06 1.22 3.55
C ARG A 64 1.97 2.18 2.37
N GLU A 65 0.83 2.24 1.69
CA GLU A 65 0.61 3.17 0.58
C GLU A 65 0.79 4.63 1.02
N GLN A 66 0.16 5.02 2.13
CA GLN A 66 0.29 6.36 2.70
C GLN A 66 1.74 6.69 3.05
N THR A 67 2.46 5.73 3.63
CA THR A 67 3.89 5.90 3.99
C THR A 67 4.74 6.14 2.74
N ILE A 68 4.48 5.41 1.64
CA ILE A 68 5.20 5.61 0.37
C ILE A 68 4.93 6.99 -0.20
N ILE A 69 3.67 7.46 -0.17
CA ILE A 69 3.29 8.80 -0.65
C ILE A 69 4.01 9.87 0.17
N GLN A 70 3.95 9.78 1.50
CA GLN A 70 4.62 10.73 2.40
C GLN A 70 6.14 10.76 2.18
N ALA A 71 6.77 9.60 2.01
CA ALA A 71 8.20 9.52 1.73
C ALA A 71 8.56 10.21 0.40
N ARG A 72 7.72 10.06 -0.64
CA ARG A 72 7.91 10.76 -1.93
C ARG A 72 7.77 12.26 -1.79
N GLU A 73 6.74 12.73 -1.09
CA GLU A 73 6.53 14.17 -0.84
C GLU A 73 7.72 14.80 -0.10
N LEU A 74 8.24 14.10 0.92
CA LEU A 74 9.44 14.54 1.64
C LEU A 74 10.66 14.61 0.72
N LEU A 75 10.89 13.60 -0.13
CA LEU A 75 12.00 13.62 -1.09
C LEU A 75 11.89 14.79 -2.07
N GLU A 76 10.70 15.06 -2.59
CA GLU A 76 10.49 16.21 -3.47
C GLU A 76 10.76 17.55 -2.76
N GLN A 77 10.38 17.68 -1.49
CA GLN A 77 10.71 18.85 -0.69
C GLN A 77 12.23 19.00 -0.53
N GLN A 78 12.97 17.91 -0.31
CA GLN A 78 14.43 17.95 -0.19
C GLN A 78 15.10 18.35 -1.51
N ILE A 79 14.60 17.88 -2.66
CA ILE A 79 15.12 18.28 -3.98
C ILE A 79 14.92 19.78 -4.19
N ARG A 80 13.70 20.30 -3.96
CA ARG A 80 13.42 21.74 -4.10
C ARG A 80 14.28 22.59 -3.15
N MET A 81 14.51 22.11 -1.93
CA MET A 81 15.41 22.77 -0.99
C MET A 81 16.85 22.79 -1.50
N ALA A 82 17.33 21.67 -2.06
CA ALA A 82 18.66 21.60 -2.65
C ALA A 82 18.83 22.56 -3.84
N GLU A 83 17.82 22.65 -4.71
CA GLU A 83 17.78 23.62 -5.82
C GLU A 83 17.85 25.07 -5.31
N THR A 84 17.09 25.37 -4.25
CA THR A 84 17.10 26.69 -3.62
C THR A 84 18.48 27.04 -3.05
N ILE A 85 19.10 26.08 -2.35
CA ILE A 85 20.46 26.25 -1.80
C ILE A 85 21.46 26.46 -2.94
N ALA A 86 21.39 25.66 -4.01
CA ALA A 86 22.27 25.78 -5.16
C ALA A 86 22.14 27.15 -5.85
N SER A 87 20.90 27.64 -6.05
CA SER A 87 20.66 28.97 -6.60
C SER A 87 21.27 30.06 -5.73
N ALA A 88 21.03 30.02 -4.41
CA ALA A 88 21.56 30.99 -3.47
C ALA A 88 23.10 30.99 -3.43
N LEU A 89 23.72 29.81 -3.49
CA LEU A 89 25.17 29.67 -3.59
C LEU A 89 25.71 30.26 -4.89
N GLY A 90 25.06 30.01 -6.03
CA GLY A 90 25.43 30.57 -7.33
C GLY A 90 25.35 32.11 -7.35
N GLU A 91 24.27 32.67 -6.85
CA GLU A 91 24.10 34.13 -6.73
C GLU A 91 25.15 34.77 -5.82
N ASN A 92 25.47 34.12 -4.69
CA ASN A 92 26.49 34.60 -3.76
C ASN A 92 27.89 34.52 -4.37
N ALA A 93 28.20 33.45 -5.11
CA ALA A 93 29.46 33.31 -5.82
C ALA A 93 29.63 34.40 -6.88
N ALA A 94 28.61 34.65 -7.70
CA ALA A 94 28.63 35.73 -8.71
C ALA A 94 28.80 37.11 -8.06
N ARG A 95 28.13 37.37 -6.93
CA ARG A 95 28.32 38.61 -6.15
C ARG A 95 29.74 38.74 -5.60
N ALA A 96 30.31 37.65 -5.09
CA ALA A 96 31.68 37.64 -4.56
C ALA A 96 32.72 37.89 -5.67
N GLU A 97 32.54 37.27 -6.85
CA GLU A 97 33.37 37.47 -8.03
C GLU A 97 33.35 38.94 -8.47
N SER A 98 32.17 39.52 -8.68
CA SER A 98 32.03 40.93 -9.07
C SER A 98 32.65 41.89 -8.03
N LEU A 99 32.49 41.61 -6.74
CA LEU A 99 33.13 42.42 -5.70
C LEU A 99 34.66 42.32 -5.76
N MET A 100 35.21 41.12 -5.97
CA MET A 100 36.65 40.93 -6.12
C MET A 100 37.19 41.66 -7.34
N GLU A 101 36.51 41.60 -8.48
CA GLU A 101 36.90 42.34 -9.69
C GLU A 101 36.96 43.85 -9.43
N HIS A 102 35.92 44.43 -8.82
CA HIS A 102 35.90 45.84 -8.45
C HIS A 102 37.05 46.21 -7.49
N LEU A 103 37.32 45.38 -6.48
CA LEU A 103 38.43 45.61 -5.54
C LEU A 103 39.79 45.56 -6.26
N MET A 104 39.99 44.63 -7.19
CA MET A 104 41.23 44.52 -7.97
C MET A 104 41.41 45.70 -8.94
N GLU A 105 40.34 46.21 -9.54
CA GLU A 105 40.39 47.42 -10.37
C GLU A 105 40.79 48.65 -9.58
N GLN A 106 40.25 48.81 -8.36
CA GLN A 106 40.61 49.92 -7.48
C GLN A 106 42.08 49.84 -7.05
N ALA A 107 42.56 48.66 -6.67
CA ALA A 107 43.96 48.45 -6.28
C ALA A 107 44.97 48.69 -7.42
N LYS A 108 44.55 48.59 -8.70
CA LYS A 108 45.38 48.88 -9.87
C LYS A 108 45.47 50.35 -10.25
N ARG A 109 44.61 51.21 -9.69
CA ARG A 109 44.56 52.66 -10.00
C ARG A 109 45.39 53.51 -9.04
N GLU A 110 45.93 52.90 -7.97
CA GLU A 110 46.98 53.46 -7.10
C GLU A 110 48.37 53.05 -7.60
#